data_AF-A0A1H7MJ46-F1
#
_entry.id   AF-A0A1H7MJ46-F1
#
_cell.length_a   1.000
_cell.length_b   1.000
_cell.length_c   1.000
_cell.angle_alpha   90.00
_cell.angle_beta   90.00
_cell.angle_gamma   90.00
#
_symmetry.space_group_name_H-M   'P 1'
#
loop_
_entity.id
_entity.type
_entity.pdbx_description
1 polymer ?
#
loop_
_entity_poly.entity_id
_entity_poly.type
_entity_poly.pdbx_seq_one_letter_code
_entity_poly.pdbx_strand_id
1 'polypeptide(L)'
;MSKAFTREPESDSNFDEEEAGASLPPLSSLPPGSRNYITPGGYKRLMDEFLWLMNKERPQITATVSWAAANGDRSENADYIYGKKRLREIDRRIRFLTKRLDIAEVVDPAASREDEERIFFGATVTFANPKGEEKTVSIVGIDEIDTSRGYISWISPMARALIKAREGDVVTLHAPGGVEELEILEVKYQAIPMELFGDAGEAAADNRNPGSR
;
A
#
# COMPACT_ATOMS: atom_id res chain seq x y z
N MET A 1 10.81 -58.88 -39.59
CA MET A 1 9.54 -58.13 -39.52
C MET A 1 9.03 -58.34 -38.10
N SER A 2 8.84 -57.37 -37.21
CA SER A 2 8.30 -56.01 -37.36
C SER A 2 8.76 -55.15 -36.16
N LYS A 3 9.17 -53.90 -36.39
CA LYS A 3 9.38 -52.92 -35.32
C LYS A 3 8.04 -52.24 -35.02
N ALA A 4 7.50 -52.44 -33.83
CA ALA A 4 6.39 -51.65 -33.33
C ALA A 4 6.96 -50.36 -32.70
N PHE A 5 6.49 -49.24 -33.23
CA PHE A 5 6.69 -47.89 -32.74
C PHE A 5 5.69 -47.69 -31.59
N THR A 6 6.15 -47.48 -30.36
CA THR A 6 5.29 -46.99 -29.28
C THR A 6 5.90 -45.71 -28.76
N ARG A 7 5.21 -44.61 -29.06
CA ARG A 7 5.51 -43.26 -28.58
C ARG A 7 4.70 -43.09 -27.30
N GLU A 8 5.36 -42.97 -26.17
CA GLU A 8 4.75 -42.49 -24.93
C GLU A 8 5.09 -40.99 -24.79
N PRO A 9 4.11 -40.11 -24.55
CA PRO A 9 4.37 -38.78 -24.03
C PRO A 9 4.38 -38.81 -22.49
N GLU A 10 4.91 -37.73 -21.91
CA GLU A 10 4.75 -37.30 -20.51
C GLU A 10 5.78 -37.88 -19.51
N SER A 11 6.35 -37.11 -18.59
CA SER A 11 5.89 -35.87 -17.96
C SER A 11 7.08 -34.96 -17.58
N ASP A 12 7.14 -33.78 -18.18
CA ASP A 12 7.92 -32.65 -17.66
C ASP A 12 7.08 -31.97 -16.57
N SER A 13 7.15 -32.45 -15.32
CA SER A 13 6.55 -31.75 -14.18
C SER A 13 7.20 -32.10 -12.85
N ASN A 14 8.53 -31.99 -12.77
CA ASN A 14 9.26 -32.11 -11.51
C ASN A 14 10.31 -31.00 -11.37
N PHE A 15 9.90 -29.75 -11.63
CA PHE A 15 10.56 -28.57 -11.08
C PHE A 15 9.65 -27.96 -10.01
N ASP A 16 9.59 -28.71 -8.92
CA ASP A 16 9.37 -28.29 -7.54
C ASP A 16 8.37 -27.16 -7.30
N GLU A 17 7.14 -27.63 -7.07
CA GLU A 17 6.08 -27.02 -6.29
C GLU A 17 6.49 -26.70 -4.82
N GLU A 18 7.75 -26.94 -4.41
CA GLU A 18 8.22 -26.76 -3.03
C GLU A 18 8.46 -25.30 -2.60
N GLU A 19 8.59 -24.33 -3.52
CA GLU A 19 8.70 -22.92 -3.14
C GLU A 19 7.34 -22.22 -2.94
N ALA A 20 6.23 -22.97 -3.02
CA ALA A 20 4.90 -22.51 -2.60
C ALA A 20 4.69 -22.52 -1.08
N GLY A 21 5.64 -23.12 -0.33
CA GLY A 21 5.63 -23.23 1.14
C GLY A 21 6.42 -22.15 1.89
N ALA A 22 7.05 -21.19 1.21
CA ALA A 22 7.66 -20.05 1.88
C ALA A 22 6.54 -19.11 2.36
N SER A 23 6.11 -19.35 3.60
CA SER A 23 5.24 -18.51 4.44
C SER A 23 5.07 -17.11 3.86
N LEU A 24 4.01 -16.91 3.07
CA LEU A 24 3.59 -15.58 2.67
C LEU A 24 3.43 -14.80 3.98
N PRO A 25 4.17 -13.69 4.19
CA PRO A 25 3.91 -12.86 5.36
C PRO A 25 2.41 -12.51 5.33
N PRO A 26 1.72 -12.49 6.48
CA PRO A 26 0.29 -12.29 6.50
C PRO A 26 -0.04 -11.06 5.66
N LEU A 27 -0.81 -11.27 4.59
CA LEU A 27 -1.22 -10.26 3.61
C LEU A 27 -2.09 -9.15 4.23
N SER A 28 -2.28 -9.20 5.55
CA SER A 28 -3.15 -8.35 6.33
C SER A 28 -2.44 -8.04 7.64
N SER A 29 -1.93 -6.83 7.77
CA SER A 29 -1.69 -6.20 9.07
C SER A 29 -3.01 -5.86 9.79
N LEU A 30 -4.15 -6.06 9.12
CA LEU A 30 -5.46 -5.94 9.75
C LEU A 30 -5.83 -7.23 10.51
N PRO A 31 -6.32 -7.11 11.75
CA PRO A 31 -6.93 -8.23 12.45
C PRO A 31 -8.13 -8.76 11.64
N PRO A 32 -8.34 -10.08 11.60
CA PRO A 32 -9.43 -10.69 10.85
C PRO A 32 -10.78 -10.12 11.31
N GLY A 33 -11.63 -9.74 10.34
CA GLY A 33 -12.95 -9.14 10.58
C GLY A 33 -12.98 -7.63 10.79
N SER A 34 -11.85 -6.92 10.69
CA SER A 34 -11.83 -5.45 10.75
C SER A 34 -12.09 -4.81 9.39
N ARG A 35 -12.91 -3.76 9.37
CA ARG A 35 -13.20 -2.96 8.17
C ARG A 35 -11.99 -2.09 7.82
N ASN A 36 -11.58 -2.06 6.56
CA ASN A 36 -10.44 -1.26 6.11
C ASN A 36 -10.92 0.14 5.72
N TYR A 37 -10.96 1.06 6.69
CA TYR A 37 -11.24 2.46 6.39
C TYR A 37 -10.14 3.05 5.51
N ILE A 38 -10.55 3.76 4.47
CA ILE A 38 -9.65 4.42 3.52
C ILE A 38 -10.24 5.76 3.10
N THR A 39 -9.41 6.77 2.85
CA THR A 39 -9.90 8.03 2.29
C THR A 39 -10.21 7.88 0.78
N PRO A 40 -11.04 8.76 0.20
CA PRO A 40 -11.30 8.75 -1.25
C PRO A 40 -10.01 8.86 -2.08
N GLY A 41 -9.03 9.65 -1.61
CA GLY A 41 -7.74 9.81 -2.25
C GLY A 41 -6.93 8.52 -2.26
N GLY A 42 -6.86 7.81 -1.13
CA GLY A 42 -6.16 6.53 -1.03
C GLY A 42 -6.83 5.44 -1.85
N TYR A 43 -8.16 5.38 -1.83
CA TYR A 43 -8.91 4.42 -2.64
C TYR A 43 -8.63 4.61 -4.13
N LYS A 44 -8.70 5.87 -4.60
CA LYS A 44 -8.37 6.21 -5.98
C LYS A 44 -6.95 5.78 -6.33
N ARG A 45 -5.96 6.07 -5.47
CA ARG A 45 -4.56 5.66 -5.68
C ARG A 45 -4.41 4.15 -5.83
N LEU A 46 -5.05 3.35 -4.98
CA LEU A 46 -5.01 1.88 -5.07
C LEU A 46 -5.71 1.35 -6.33
N MET A 47 -6.82 1.98 -6.71
CA MET A 47 -7.57 1.63 -7.92
C MET A 47 -6.77 1.95 -9.18
N ASP A 48 -6.16 3.14 -9.25
CA ASP A 48 -5.33 3.58 -10.38
C ASP A 48 -4.11 2.64 -10.55
N GLU A 49 -3.47 2.25 -9.44
CA GLU A 49 -2.40 1.25 -9.44
C GLU A 49 -2.88 -0.10 -9.98
N PHE A 50 -4.03 -0.58 -9.48
CA PHE A 50 -4.60 -1.85 -9.90
C PHE A 50 -4.90 -1.86 -11.42
N LEU A 51 -5.53 -0.79 -11.93
CA LEU A 51 -5.85 -0.65 -13.34
C LEU A 51 -4.58 -0.58 -14.21
N TRP A 52 -3.54 0.12 -13.75
CA TRP A 52 -2.28 0.20 -14.49
C TRP A 52 -1.56 -1.15 -14.55
N LEU A 53 -1.51 -1.90 -13.43
CA LEU A 53 -0.93 -3.24 -13.40
C LEU A 53 -1.69 -4.18 -14.34
N MET A 54 -3.02 -4.16 -14.30
CA MET A 54 -3.87 -5.04 -15.11
C MET A 54 -3.83 -4.72 -16.60
N ASN A 55 -3.91 -3.43 -16.96
CA ASN A 55 -4.14 -3.01 -18.36
C ASN A 55 -2.85 -2.65 -19.09
N LYS A 56 -1.76 -2.35 -18.37
CA LYS A 56 -0.51 -1.86 -18.97
C LYS A 56 0.67 -2.77 -18.65
N GLU A 57 1.08 -2.88 -17.39
CA GLU A 57 2.34 -3.54 -17.04
C GLU A 57 2.26 -5.06 -17.25
N ARG A 58 1.22 -5.73 -16.73
CA ARG A 58 1.08 -7.19 -16.86
C ARG A 58 1.05 -7.66 -18.32
N PRO A 59 0.27 -7.05 -19.24
CA PRO A 59 0.31 -7.42 -20.65
C PRO A 59 1.68 -7.20 -21.30
N GLN A 60 2.36 -6.09 -20.97
CA GLN A 60 3.69 -5.79 -21.51
C GLN A 60 4.72 -6.84 -21.11
N ILE A 61 4.81 -7.17 -19.81
CA ILE A 61 5.73 -8.18 -19.32
C ILE A 61 5.41 -9.56 -19.88
N THR A 62 4.11 -9.89 -20.01
CA THR A 62 3.69 -11.17 -20.62
C THR A 62 4.16 -11.27 -22.07
N ALA A 63 4.03 -10.20 -22.85
CA ALA A 63 4.51 -10.16 -24.23
C ALA A 63 6.04 -10.33 -24.31
N THR A 64 6.79 -9.63 -23.44
CA THR A 64 8.25 -9.75 -23.36
C THR A 64 8.68 -11.17 -23.02
N VAL A 65 8.05 -11.80 -22.01
CA VAL A 65 8.34 -13.18 -21.60
C VAL A 65 8.01 -14.16 -22.73
N SER A 66 6.88 -13.99 -23.40
CA SER A 66 6.47 -14.83 -24.54
C SER A 66 7.44 -14.72 -25.71
N TRP A 67 7.91 -13.52 -26.02
CA TRP A 67 8.90 -13.29 -27.08
C TRP A 67 10.25 -13.91 -26.72
N ALA A 68 10.74 -13.67 -25.49
CA ALA A 68 11.98 -14.24 -24.99
C ALA A 68 11.96 -15.79 -25.00
N ALA A 69 10.79 -16.39 -24.69
CA ALA A 69 10.59 -17.83 -24.74
C ALA A 69 10.53 -18.42 -26.16
N ALA A 70 10.25 -17.60 -27.17
CA ALA A 70 10.21 -18.02 -28.58
C ALA A 70 11.58 -17.89 -29.28
N ASN A 71 12.44 -16.99 -28.79
CA ASN A 71 13.71 -16.61 -29.45
C ASN A 71 14.98 -17.21 -28.81
N GLY A 72 14.90 -18.06 -27.77
CA GLY A 72 16.12 -18.62 -27.17
C GLY A 72 15.90 -19.69 -26.09
N ASP A 73 17.03 -20.17 -25.54
CA ASP A 73 17.05 -21.07 -24.39
C ASP A 73 16.56 -20.32 -23.13
N ARG A 74 15.48 -20.85 -22.54
CA ARG A 74 14.80 -20.27 -21.38
C ARG A 74 15.68 -20.24 -20.12
N SER A 75 16.70 -21.10 -20.05
CA SER A 75 17.57 -21.21 -18.88
C SER A 75 18.67 -20.15 -18.84
N GLU A 76 19.05 -19.59 -19.99
CA GLU A 76 20.13 -18.58 -20.10
C GLU A 76 19.62 -17.18 -20.49
N ASN A 77 18.39 -17.08 -21.00
CA ASN A 77 17.84 -15.80 -21.43
C ASN A 77 17.47 -14.90 -20.22
N ALA A 78 18.26 -13.85 -20.00
CA ALA A 78 18.06 -12.87 -18.94
C ALA A 78 16.68 -12.19 -18.97
N ASP A 79 16.14 -11.89 -20.16
CA ASP A 79 14.82 -11.26 -20.31
C ASP A 79 13.69 -12.19 -19.86
N TYR A 80 13.85 -13.49 -20.10
CA TYR A 80 12.89 -14.49 -19.64
C TYR A 80 12.92 -14.65 -18.11
N ILE A 81 14.12 -14.77 -17.52
CA ILE A 81 14.27 -14.91 -16.06
C ILE A 81 13.73 -13.68 -15.33
N TYR A 82 14.14 -12.48 -15.77
CA TYR A 82 13.69 -11.22 -15.20
C TYR A 82 12.19 -11.01 -15.40
N GLY A 83 11.68 -11.24 -16.61
CA GLY A 83 10.26 -11.08 -16.91
C GLY A 83 9.38 -12.03 -16.09
N LYS A 84 9.79 -13.29 -15.90
CA LYS A 84 9.07 -14.25 -15.04
C LYS A 84 9.07 -13.83 -13.58
N LYS A 85 10.19 -13.28 -13.07
CA LYS A 85 10.24 -12.70 -11.71
C LYS A 85 9.30 -11.50 -11.58
N ARG A 86 9.34 -10.57 -12.54
CA ARG A 86 8.49 -9.38 -12.55
C ARG A 86 7.01 -9.74 -12.63
N LEU A 87 6.64 -10.73 -13.44
CA LEU A 87 5.25 -11.21 -13.53
C LEU A 87 4.74 -11.74 -12.18
N ARG A 88 5.58 -12.48 -11.42
CA ARG A 88 5.23 -12.92 -10.06
C ARG A 88 5.03 -11.76 -9.09
N GLU A 89 5.87 -10.74 -9.17
CA GLU A 89 5.73 -9.51 -8.36
C GLU A 89 4.42 -8.78 -8.68
N ILE A 90 4.10 -8.63 -9.97
CA ILE A 90 2.86 -8.00 -10.45
C ILE A 90 1.64 -8.79 -9.97
N ASP A 91 1.59 -10.10 -10.19
CA ASP A 91 0.46 -10.94 -9.77
C ASP A 91 0.27 -10.94 -8.24
N ARG A 92 1.38 -10.90 -7.47
CA ARG A 92 1.33 -10.74 -6.02
C ARG A 92 0.75 -9.39 -5.63
N ARG A 93 1.15 -8.30 -6.31
CA ARG A 93 0.66 -6.95 -6.04
C ARG A 93 -0.82 -6.80 -6.40
N ILE A 94 -1.25 -7.33 -7.55
CA ILE A 94 -2.65 -7.36 -7.97
C ILE A 94 -3.50 -8.09 -6.92
N ARG A 95 -3.07 -9.29 -6.49
CA ARG A 95 -3.80 -10.05 -5.45
C ARG A 95 -3.92 -9.29 -4.14
N PHE A 96 -2.88 -8.57 -3.74
CA PHE A 96 -2.92 -7.68 -2.58
C PHE A 96 -3.98 -6.59 -2.81
N LEU A 97 -3.88 -5.80 -3.88
CA LEU A 97 -4.79 -4.69 -4.17
C LEU A 97 -6.26 -5.14 -4.25
N THR A 98 -6.54 -6.25 -4.94
CA THR A 98 -7.90 -6.81 -5.03
C THR A 98 -8.49 -7.07 -3.64
N LYS A 99 -7.75 -7.73 -2.75
CA LYS A 99 -8.22 -7.98 -1.39
C LYS A 99 -8.44 -6.70 -0.59
N ARG A 100 -7.58 -5.69 -0.78
CA ARG A 100 -7.69 -4.41 -0.07
C ARG A 100 -8.89 -3.59 -0.54
N LEU A 101 -9.11 -3.56 -1.86
CA LEU A 101 -10.25 -2.88 -2.48
C LEU A 101 -11.58 -3.55 -2.14
N ASP A 102 -11.60 -4.89 -2.01
CA ASP A 102 -12.80 -5.66 -1.65
C ASP A 102 -13.31 -5.37 -0.23
N ILE A 103 -12.39 -5.19 0.74
CA ILE A 103 -12.73 -4.88 2.13
C ILE A 103 -12.69 -3.37 2.46
N ALA A 104 -12.48 -2.51 1.47
CA ALA A 104 -12.31 -1.08 1.66
C ALA A 104 -13.65 -0.39 1.97
N GLU A 105 -13.68 0.39 3.03
CA GLU A 105 -14.78 1.29 3.36
C GLU A 105 -14.29 2.73 3.17
N VAL A 106 -14.77 3.37 2.10
CA VAL A 106 -14.37 4.74 1.75
C VAL A 106 -15.08 5.71 2.68
N VAL A 107 -14.30 6.46 3.45
CA VAL A 107 -14.81 7.49 4.36
C VAL A 107 -14.22 8.83 3.95
N ASP A 108 -15.08 9.74 3.50
CA ASP A 108 -14.67 11.09 3.11
C ASP A 108 -14.48 11.97 4.36
N PRO A 109 -13.25 12.49 4.61
CA PRO A 109 -13.01 13.43 5.70
C PRO A 109 -13.66 14.80 5.46
N ALA A 110 -13.94 15.19 4.22
CA ALA A 110 -14.52 16.50 3.89
C ALA A 110 -16.05 16.53 3.92
N ALA A 111 -16.71 15.38 4.08
CA ALA A 111 -18.16 15.30 4.19
C ALA A 111 -18.64 15.87 5.53
N SER A 112 -19.73 16.65 5.52
CA SER A 112 -20.33 17.23 6.74
C SER A 112 -20.68 16.15 7.75
N ARG A 113 -20.30 16.37 9.01
CA ARG A 113 -20.55 15.47 10.15
C ARG A 113 -21.40 16.15 11.21
N GLU A 114 -22.15 15.36 11.95
CA GLU A 114 -22.94 15.87 13.08
C GLU A 114 -22.05 16.29 14.28
N ASP A 115 -20.91 15.62 14.47
CA ASP A 115 -19.91 15.89 15.53
C ASP A 115 -18.55 16.22 14.89
N GLU A 116 -18.26 17.51 14.63
CA GLU A 116 -16.96 17.96 14.10
C GLU A 116 -15.90 18.13 15.19
N GLU A 117 -16.31 18.27 16.47
CA GLU A 117 -15.38 18.48 17.59
C GLU A 117 -14.67 17.19 18.05
N ARG A 118 -15.21 16.02 17.71
CA ARG A 118 -14.65 14.73 18.12
C ARG A 118 -13.72 14.18 17.06
N ILE A 119 -12.58 13.65 17.51
CA ILE A 119 -11.58 13.04 16.63
C ILE A 119 -12.05 11.64 16.20
N PHE A 120 -12.19 11.46 14.89
CA PHE A 120 -12.51 10.21 14.22
C PHE A 120 -11.55 9.94 13.04
N PHE A 121 -11.81 8.87 12.28
CA PHE A 121 -11.13 8.61 11.02
C PHE A 121 -11.26 9.81 10.08
N GLY A 122 -10.16 10.18 9.44
CA GLY A 122 -10.07 11.32 8.52
C GLY A 122 -9.82 12.67 9.20
N ALA A 123 -9.69 12.72 10.53
CA ALA A 123 -9.36 13.96 11.23
C ALA A 123 -7.88 14.33 11.06
N THR A 124 -7.62 15.60 10.78
CA THR A 124 -6.31 16.24 10.94
C THR A 124 -6.27 16.91 12.31
N VAL A 125 -5.36 16.45 13.16
CA VAL A 125 -5.26 16.89 14.56
C VAL A 125 -3.91 17.55 14.77
N THR A 126 -3.92 18.75 15.32
CA THR A 126 -2.73 19.43 15.81
C THR A 126 -2.68 19.30 17.32
N PHE A 127 -1.55 18.80 17.83
CA PHE A 127 -1.34 18.61 19.27
C PHE A 127 0.02 19.16 19.69
N ALA A 128 0.12 19.58 20.95
CA ALA A 128 1.38 19.94 21.59
C ALA A 128 1.84 18.82 22.52
N ASN A 129 3.14 18.55 22.53
CA ASN A 129 3.76 17.71 23.55
C ASN A 129 4.15 18.53 24.79
N PRO A 130 4.60 17.90 25.90
CA PRO A 130 4.97 18.62 27.13
C PRO A 130 6.21 19.51 26.97
N LYS A 131 6.92 19.38 25.85
CA LYS A 131 8.06 20.25 25.50
C LYS A 131 7.63 21.50 24.72
N GLY A 132 6.33 21.65 24.43
CA GLY A 132 5.76 22.73 23.64
C GLY A 132 5.97 22.57 22.13
N GLU A 133 6.36 21.37 21.65
CA GLU A 133 6.46 21.09 20.22
C GLU A 133 5.08 20.75 19.67
N GLU A 134 4.62 21.54 18.70
CA GLU A 134 3.39 21.30 17.98
C GLU A 134 3.63 20.32 16.82
N LYS A 135 2.75 19.32 16.71
CA LYS A 135 2.75 18.35 15.62
C LYS A 135 1.35 18.23 15.06
N THR A 136 1.29 18.18 13.73
CA THR A 136 0.04 17.95 13.01
C THR A 136 0.07 16.56 12.41
N VAL A 137 -0.97 15.77 12.68
CA VAL A 137 -1.13 14.40 12.18
C VAL A 137 -2.50 14.21 11.57
N SER A 138 -2.59 13.39 10.53
CA SER A 138 -3.88 13.01 9.93
C SER A 138 -4.13 11.53 10.12
N ILE A 139 -5.31 11.18 10.61
CA ILE A 139 -5.70 9.79 10.86
C ILE A 139 -6.26 9.20 9.56
N VAL A 140 -5.49 8.31 8.95
CA VAL A 140 -5.78 7.71 7.65
C VAL A 140 -5.88 6.18 7.72
N GLY A 141 -6.21 5.57 6.59
CA GLY A 141 -6.16 4.13 6.40
C GLY A 141 -4.75 3.59 6.49
N ILE A 142 -4.62 2.30 6.77
CA ILE A 142 -3.30 1.66 6.87
C ILE A 142 -2.58 1.53 5.52
N ASP A 143 -3.30 1.69 4.40
CA ASP A 143 -2.73 1.78 3.04
C ASP A 143 -2.23 3.19 2.67
N GLU A 144 -2.44 4.17 3.55
CA GLU A 144 -2.26 5.60 3.28
C GLU A 144 -1.21 6.24 4.19
N ILE A 145 -0.52 5.43 4.99
CA ILE A 145 0.46 5.88 5.99
C ILE A 145 1.64 6.56 5.29
N ASP A 146 1.98 7.74 5.79
CA ASP A 146 3.14 8.52 5.38
C ASP A 146 3.60 9.37 6.56
N THR A 147 4.62 8.90 7.27
CA THR A 147 5.16 9.59 8.45
C THR A 147 5.81 10.93 8.12
N SER A 148 6.27 11.13 6.88
CA SER A 148 6.88 12.39 6.45
C SER A 148 5.84 13.51 6.32
N ARG A 149 4.59 13.15 6.01
CA ARG A 149 3.44 14.06 5.88
C ARG A 149 2.53 14.05 7.12
N GLY A 150 2.92 13.32 8.16
CA GLY A 150 2.14 13.18 9.40
C GLY A 150 0.92 12.26 9.26
N TYR A 151 0.86 11.41 8.26
CA TYR A 151 -0.26 10.49 8.04
C TYR A 151 -0.06 9.21 8.85
N ILE A 152 -0.95 8.98 9.82
CA ILE A 152 -0.88 7.88 10.76
C ILE A 152 -2.05 6.93 10.58
N SER A 153 -1.82 5.65 10.79
CA SER A 153 -2.91 4.68 10.72
C SER A 153 -3.86 4.81 11.90
N TRP A 154 -5.16 4.61 11.64
CA TRP A 154 -6.19 4.59 12.67
C TRP A 154 -5.99 3.48 13.73
N ILE A 155 -5.24 2.42 13.40
CA ILE A 155 -4.88 1.34 14.34
C ILE A 155 -3.64 1.66 15.19
N SER A 156 -2.91 2.75 14.90
CA SER A 156 -1.71 3.10 15.65
C SER A 156 -2.03 3.45 17.11
N PRO A 157 -1.11 3.21 18.07
CA PRO A 157 -1.30 3.62 19.46
C PRO A 157 -1.61 5.12 19.60
N MET A 158 -0.99 5.95 18.75
CA MET A 158 -1.23 7.40 18.71
C MET A 158 -2.65 7.73 18.25
N ALA A 159 -3.11 7.18 17.12
CA ALA A 159 -4.48 7.40 16.68
C ALA A 159 -5.50 6.87 17.69
N ARG A 160 -5.24 5.73 18.33
CA ARG A 160 -6.11 5.17 19.37
C ARG A 160 -6.22 6.05 20.61
N ALA A 161 -5.15 6.77 20.98
CA ALA A 161 -5.18 7.74 22.07
C ALA A 161 -5.95 9.01 21.71
N LEU A 162 -5.87 9.44 20.44
CA LEU A 162 -6.55 10.63 19.93
C LEU A 162 -8.04 10.39 19.64
N ILE A 163 -8.40 9.20 19.15
CA ILE A 163 -9.79 8.85 18.80
C ILE A 163 -10.71 9.04 20.02
N LYS A 164 -11.85 9.72 19.81
CA LYS A 164 -12.85 10.15 20.80
C LYS A 164 -12.48 11.36 21.67
N ALA A 165 -11.25 11.82 21.64
CA ALA A 165 -10.89 13.08 22.29
C ALA A 165 -11.39 14.27 21.48
N ARG A 166 -11.40 15.45 22.13
CA ARG A 166 -11.89 16.70 21.57
C ARG A 166 -10.80 17.77 21.57
N GLU A 167 -11.06 18.85 20.84
CA GLU A 167 -10.25 20.06 20.94
C GLU A 167 -10.22 20.57 22.40
N GLY A 168 -9.03 20.85 22.91
CA GLY A 168 -8.79 21.23 24.30
C GLY A 168 -8.62 20.07 25.29
N ASP A 169 -8.81 18.82 24.88
CA ASP A 169 -8.55 17.67 25.75
C ASP A 169 -7.05 17.34 25.84
N VAL A 170 -6.63 16.83 27.00
CA VAL A 170 -5.30 16.25 27.21
C VAL A 170 -5.41 14.73 27.21
N VAL A 171 -4.66 14.08 26.31
CA VAL A 171 -4.65 12.62 26.16
C VAL A 171 -3.29 12.03 26.55
N THR A 172 -3.32 10.87 27.18
CA THR A 172 -2.11 10.16 27.59
C THR A 172 -1.73 9.09 26.57
N LEU A 173 -0.66 9.34 25.81
CA LEU A 173 -0.08 8.40 24.86
C LEU A 173 0.90 7.46 25.57
N HIS A 174 0.63 6.16 25.47
CA HIS A 174 1.55 5.12 25.94
C HIS A 174 2.40 4.65 24.74
N ALA A 175 3.57 5.26 24.57
CA ALA A 175 4.54 4.87 23.56
C ALA A 175 5.57 3.89 24.15
N PRO A 176 6.25 3.07 23.32
CA PRO A 176 7.36 2.24 23.79
C PRO A 176 8.50 3.04 24.47
N GLY A 177 8.63 4.33 24.15
CA GLY A 177 9.61 5.23 24.74
C GLY A 177 9.18 5.88 26.06
N GLY A 178 7.96 5.63 26.53
CA GLY A 178 7.42 6.24 27.75
C GLY A 178 5.97 6.70 27.62
N VAL A 179 5.46 7.26 28.70
CA VAL A 179 4.15 7.89 28.75
C VAL A 179 4.33 9.38 28.42
N GLU A 180 3.61 9.86 27.40
CA GLU A 180 3.60 11.26 26.99
C GLU A 180 2.18 11.82 27.08
N GLU A 181 2.04 13.03 27.62
CA GLU A 181 0.77 13.76 27.61
C GLU A 181 0.73 14.67 26.37
N LEU A 182 -0.35 14.59 25.61
CA LEU A 182 -0.55 15.39 24.41
C LEU A 182 -1.78 16.27 24.61
N GLU A 183 -1.61 17.57 24.43
CA GLU A 183 -2.71 18.54 24.45
C GLU A 183 -3.22 18.75 23.03
N ILE A 184 -4.52 18.54 22.81
CA ILE A 184 -5.13 18.71 21.50
C ILE A 184 -5.45 20.19 21.30
N LEU A 185 -4.75 20.81 20.36
CA LEU A 185 -4.90 22.23 20.06
C LEU A 185 -5.99 22.51 19.04
N GLU A 186 -6.09 21.66 18.01
CA GLU A 186 -7.01 21.89 16.89
C GLU A 186 -7.41 20.57 16.24
N VAL A 187 -8.68 20.46 15.85
CA VAL A 187 -9.20 19.35 15.05
C VAL A 187 -9.84 19.88 13.78
N LYS A 188 -9.32 19.46 12.63
CA LYS A 188 -9.82 19.86 11.30
C LYS A 188 -10.22 18.65 10.47
N TYR A 189 -11.38 18.76 9.85
CA TYR A 189 -11.86 17.83 8.83
C TYR A 189 -11.70 18.47 7.46
N GLN A 190 -10.69 18.02 6.72
CA GLN A 190 -10.35 18.55 5.40
C GLN A 190 -9.93 17.42 4.46
N ALA A 191 -9.95 17.71 3.16
CA ALA A 191 -9.43 16.77 2.17
C ALA A 191 -7.95 16.47 2.45
N ILE A 192 -7.63 15.19 2.64
CA ILE A 192 -6.25 14.73 2.86
C ILE A 192 -5.62 14.52 1.48
N PRO A 193 -4.63 15.33 1.07
CA PRO A 193 -4.07 15.25 -0.27
C PRO A 193 -3.23 13.98 -0.41
N MET A 194 -3.74 13.00 -1.16
CA MET A 194 -2.99 11.79 -1.47
C MET A 194 -2.26 11.94 -2.80
N GLU A 195 -1.04 11.42 -2.89
CA GLU A 195 -0.32 11.34 -4.17
C GLU A 195 -1.08 10.41 -5.12
N LEU A 196 -1.28 10.87 -6.36
CA LEU A 196 -1.88 10.04 -7.39
C LEU A 196 -0.88 8.96 -7.83
N PHE A 197 -1.40 7.80 -8.20
CA PHE A 197 -0.58 6.75 -8.75
C PHE A 197 0.01 7.22 -10.10
N GLY A 198 1.33 7.37 -10.15
CA GLY A 198 2.07 7.85 -11.33
C GLY A 198 2.89 9.12 -11.09
N ASP A 199 2.48 10.00 -10.16
CA ASP A 199 3.14 11.31 -9.94
C ASP A 199 4.50 11.21 -9.23
N ALA A 200 4.69 10.21 -8.35
CA ALA A 200 5.95 10.01 -7.63
C ALA A 200 7.16 9.71 -8.55
N GLY A 201 6.91 9.26 -9.79
CA GLY A 201 7.94 9.01 -10.79
C GLY A 201 8.42 10.27 -11.51
N GLU A 202 7.63 11.35 -11.52
CA GLU A 202 7.93 12.57 -12.27
C GLU A 202 8.55 13.65 -11.36
N ALA A 203 8.10 13.77 -10.11
CA ALA A 203 8.65 14.73 -9.14
C ALA A 203 10.11 14.43 -8.72
N ALA A 204 10.55 13.16 -8.77
CA ALA A 204 11.93 12.77 -8.45
C ALA A 204 12.93 12.99 -9.61
N ALA A 205 12.44 13.28 -10.82
CA ALA A 205 13.28 13.55 -11.99
C ALA A 205 13.75 15.02 -12.04
N ASP A 206 12.99 15.95 -11.44
CA ASP A 206 13.23 17.39 -11.58
C ASP A 206 14.26 17.95 -10.58
N ASN A 207 14.61 17.19 -9.52
CA ASN A 207 15.59 17.64 -8.51
C ASN A 207 17.04 17.16 -8.76
N ARG A 208 17.36 16.76 -10.01
CA ARG A 208 18.73 16.39 -10.44
C ARG A 208 19.36 17.40 -11.38
N ASN A 209 19.16 18.71 -11.15
CA ASN A 209 20.16 19.69 -11.57
C ASN A 209 19.98 21.05 -10.88
N PRO A 210 20.95 21.45 -10.04
CA PRO A 210 21.42 22.82 -10.15
C PRO A 210 22.95 22.90 -10.09
N GLY A 211 23.54 23.33 -11.20
CA GLY A 211 24.80 24.07 -11.16
C GLY A 211 26.03 23.40 -11.75
N SER A 212 26.05 23.23 -13.08
CA SER A 212 27.30 23.41 -13.83
C SER A 212 27.28 24.82 -14.43
N ARG A 213 27.99 25.73 -13.77
CA ARG A 213 28.59 26.93 -14.36
C ARG A 213 29.90 27.22 -13.66
#